data_AF-A0A2S6ABD7-F1
#
_entry.id   AF-A0A2S6ABD7-F1
#
_cell.length_a   1.000
_cell.length_b   1.000
_cell.length_c   1.000
_cell.angle_alpha   90.00
_cell.angle_beta   90.00
_cell.angle_gamma   90.00
#
_symmetry.space_group_name_H-M   'P 1'
#
loop_
_entity.id
_entity.type
_entity.pdbx_description
1 polymer ?
#
loop_
_entity_poly.entity_id
_entity_poly.type
_entity_poly.pdbx_seq_one_letter_code
_entity_poly.pdbx_strand_id
1 'polypeptide(L)'
;MGIHSFLARAEVAPWEVMEVLYSSRRWPRPARTPEGLPVTTVWGRTDAGRPLVVMLRERPSPESAGTWEIVMAAQMRPQQLEEYTAWEANR
;
A
#
# COMPACT_ATOMS: atom_id res chain seq x y z
N MET A 1 -3.17 -9.93 16.73
CA MET A 1 -4.17 -9.02 16.11
C MET A 1 -4.14 -9.26 14.61
N GLY A 2 -5.25 -9.74 14.03
CA GLY A 2 -5.30 -10.10 12.61
C GLY A 2 -5.35 -8.88 11.69
N ILE A 3 -5.01 -9.08 10.42
CA ILE A 3 -4.92 -8.06 9.36
C ILE A 3 -6.17 -7.15 9.32
N HIS A 4 -7.34 -7.72 9.59
CA HIS A 4 -8.62 -6.99 9.62
C HIS A 4 -8.69 -5.85 10.66
N SER A 5 -7.97 -5.96 11.78
CA SER A 5 -8.12 -5.04 12.91
C SER A 5 -7.47 -3.68 12.72
N PHE A 6 -6.39 -3.58 11.93
CA PHE A 6 -5.79 -2.29 11.61
C PHE A 6 -6.44 -1.63 10.39
N LEU A 7 -6.89 -2.43 9.40
CA LEU A 7 -7.59 -1.93 8.22
C LEU A 7 -8.90 -1.23 8.59
N ALA A 8 -9.66 -1.82 9.52
CA ALA A 8 -10.89 -1.22 10.03
C ALA A 8 -10.66 0.15 10.68
N ARG A 9 -9.54 0.35 11.38
CA ARG A 9 -9.19 1.65 11.99
C ARG A 9 -8.83 2.71 10.95
N ALA A 10 -8.38 2.30 9.78
CA ALA A 10 -8.03 3.18 8.68
C ALA A 10 -9.20 3.43 7.71
N GLU A 11 -10.40 2.89 8.02
CA GLU A 11 -11.56 2.94 7.13
C GLU A 11 -11.27 2.39 5.72
N VAL A 12 -10.41 1.37 5.67
CA VAL A 12 -10.04 0.65 4.45
C VAL A 12 -10.59 -0.76 4.56
N ALA A 13 -11.37 -1.18 3.56
CA ALA A 13 -11.85 -2.55 3.50
C ALA A 13 -10.77 -3.49 2.92
N PRO A 14 -10.76 -4.78 3.30
CA PRO A 14 -9.78 -5.73 2.77
C PRO A 14 -9.78 -5.86 1.24
N TRP A 15 -10.95 -5.79 0.60
CA TRP A 15 -11.05 -5.87 -0.86
C TRP A 15 -10.45 -4.65 -1.57
N GLU A 16 -10.52 -3.47 -0.98
CA GLU A 16 -9.91 -2.26 -1.54
C GLU A 16 -8.38 -2.35 -1.58
N VAL A 17 -7.78 -3.05 -0.61
CA VAL A 17 -6.35 -3.37 -0.64
C VAL A 17 -6.04 -4.27 -1.83
N MET A 18 -6.88 -5.27 -2.09
CA MET A 18 -6.72 -6.17 -3.23
C MET A 18 -6.86 -5.43 -4.56
N GLU A 19 -7.85 -4.56 -4.70
CA GLU A 19 -8.03 -3.72 -5.90
C GLU A 19 -6.75 -2.93 -6.20
N VAL A 20 -6.14 -2.30 -5.20
CA VAL A 20 -4.89 -1.55 -5.36
C VAL A 20 -3.71 -2.46 -5.72
N LEU A 21 -3.54 -3.60 -5.03
CA LEU A 21 -2.41 -4.50 -5.25
C LEU A 21 -2.46 -5.20 -6.62
N TYR A 22 -3.66 -5.45 -7.15
CA TYR A 22 -3.86 -6.12 -8.43
C TYR A 22 -4.14 -5.17 -9.60
N SER A 23 -4.36 -3.88 -9.34
CA SER A 23 -4.55 -2.87 -10.38
C SER A 23 -3.38 -2.82 -11.36
N SER A 24 -3.67 -2.70 -12.66
CA SER A 24 -2.67 -2.44 -13.70
C SER A 24 -2.03 -1.06 -13.55
N ARG A 25 -2.72 -0.12 -12.88
CA ARG A 25 -2.27 1.26 -12.63
C ARG A 25 -1.67 1.44 -11.23
N ARG A 26 -1.06 0.41 -10.64
CA ARG A 26 -0.37 0.52 -9.35
C ARG A 26 1.06 1.03 -9.48
N TRP A 27 1.53 1.79 -8.48
CA TRP A 27 2.90 2.28 -8.39
C TRP A 27 3.62 1.74 -7.14
N PRO A 28 4.44 0.69 -7.28
CA PRO A 28 5.31 0.23 -6.20
C PRO A 28 6.48 1.20 -5.98
N ARG A 29 6.77 1.55 -4.73
CA ARG A 29 7.85 2.47 -4.33
C ARG A 29 8.56 1.99 -3.06
N PRO A 30 9.90 1.92 -3.06
CA PRO A 30 10.67 1.75 -1.83
C PRO A 30 10.40 2.91 -0.86
N ALA A 31 10.29 2.59 0.43
CA ALA A 31 10.13 3.57 1.50
C ALA A 31 10.82 3.07 2.78
N ARG A 32 10.85 3.92 3.81
CA ARG A 32 11.29 3.57 5.14
C ARG A 32 10.23 3.92 6.18
N THR A 33 10.08 3.10 7.20
CA THR A 33 9.27 3.45 8.38
C THR A 33 9.93 4.58 9.18
N PRO A 34 9.22 5.22 10.14
CA PRO A 34 9.83 6.19 11.04
C PRO A 34 11.05 5.63 11.81
N GLU A 35 11.05 4.32 12.09
CA GLU A 35 12.15 3.59 12.73
C GLU A 35 13.28 3.20 11.75
N GLY A 36 13.19 3.61 10.48
CA GLY A 36 14.20 3.39 9.45
C GLY A 36 14.14 2.02 8.76
N LEU A 37 13.13 1.19 9.05
CA LEU A 37 13.00 -0.15 8.47
C LEU A 37 12.61 -0.07 6.99
N PRO A 38 13.23 -0.89 6.10
CA PRO A 38 12.89 -0.91 4.70
C PRO A 38 11.50 -1.51 4.48
N VAL A 39 10.68 -0.83 3.69
CA VAL A 39 9.34 -1.30 3.29
C VAL A 39 9.10 -0.96 1.82
N THR A 40 8.11 -1.61 1.22
CA THR A 40 7.60 -1.21 -0.10
C THR A 40 6.19 -0.67 0.07
N THR A 41 5.93 0.49 -0.49
CA THR A 41 4.57 1.05 -0.57
C THR A 41 4.02 0.84 -1.97
N VAL A 42 2.76 0.46 -2.09
CA VAL A 42 2.05 0.35 -3.37
C VAL A 42 0.95 1.39 -3.37
N TRP A 43 1.03 2.31 -4.33
CA TRP A 43 0.13 3.45 -4.45
C TRP A 43 -0.83 3.14 -5.60
N GLY A 44 -2.12 3.37 -5.40
CA GLY A 44 -3.11 3.12 -6.44
C GLY A 44 -4.47 3.68 -6.09
N ARG A 45 -5.42 3.50 -7.01
CA ARG A 45 -6.84 3.76 -6.78
C ARG A 45 -7.60 2.45 -6.67
N THR A 46 -8.59 2.42 -5.79
CA THR A 46 -9.64 1.40 -5.78
C THR A 46 -10.49 1.51 -7.05
N ASP A 47 -11.35 0.53 -7.31
CA ASP A 47 -12.29 0.56 -8.44
C ASP A 47 -13.28 1.73 -8.32
N ALA A 48 -13.61 2.11 -7.08
CA ALA A 48 -14.39 3.31 -6.76
C ALA A 48 -13.59 4.63 -6.86
N GLY A 49 -12.31 4.57 -7.24
CA GLY A 49 -11.44 5.74 -7.43
C GLY A 49 -10.79 6.28 -6.15
N ARG A 50 -10.99 5.65 -4.98
CA ARG A 50 -10.37 6.08 -3.71
C ARG A 50 -8.85 5.87 -3.78
N PRO A 51 -8.03 6.91 -3.55
CA PRO A 51 -6.58 6.77 -3.59
C PRO A 51 -6.04 6.20 -2.29
N LEU A 52 -5.41 5.02 -2.35
CA LEU A 52 -4.84 4.35 -1.19
C LEU A 52 -3.34 4.12 -1.35
N VAL A 53 -2.64 4.13 -0.22
CA VAL A 53 -1.28 3.61 -0.07
C VAL A 53 -1.32 2.34 0.76
N VAL A 54 -0.73 1.26 0.24
CA VAL A 54 -0.60 -0.04 0.90
C VAL A 54 0.86 -0.26 1.23
N MET A 55 1.20 -0.43 2.51
CA MET A 55 2.55 -0.73 2.96
C MET A 55 2.75 -2.24 3.09
N LEU A 56 3.77 -2.74 2.43
CA LEU A 56 4.21 -4.12 2.43
C LEU A 56 5.60 -4.23 3.08
N ARG A 57 5.80 -5.30 3.84
CA ARG A 57 7.14 -5.75 4.24
C ARG A 57 7.36 -7.17 3.77
N GLU A 58 8.58 -7.50 3.43
CA GLU A 58 8.98 -8.89 3.27
C GLU A 58 9.10 -9.54 4.65
N ARG A 59 8.64 -10.79 4.79
CA ARG A 59 8.77 -11.50 6.06
C ARG A 59 10.25 -11.74 6.38
N PRO A 60 10.72 -11.38 7.59
CA PRO A 60 12.11 -11.54 7.97
C PRO A 60 12.41 -12.98 8.39
N SER A 61 12.30 -13.93 7.46
CA SER A 61 12.76 -15.31 7.65
C SER A 61 13.29 -15.88 6.33
N PRO A 62 14.43 -16.61 6.34
CA PRO A 62 14.97 -17.28 5.16
C PRO A 62 13.96 -18.23 4.48
N GLU A 63 13.12 -18.89 5.27
CA GLU A 63 12.09 -19.82 4.75
C GLU A 63 10.88 -19.09 4.14
N SER A 64 10.83 -17.77 4.28
CA SER A 64 9.74 -16.89 3.84
C SER A 64 10.18 -15.88 2.79
N ALA A 65 11.37 -16.06 2.19
CA ALA A 65 11.84 -15.22 1.10
C ALA A 65 10.79 -15.13 -0.01
N GLY A 66 10.50 -13.92 -0.47
CA GLY A 66 9.42 -13.65 -1.43
C GLY A 66 8.01 -13.65 -0.85
N THR A 67 7.83 -13.89 0.45
CA THR A 67 6.53 -13.69 1.11
C THR A 67 6.40 -12.28 1.66
N TRP A 68 5.34 -11.60 1.26
CA TRP A 68 5.03 -10.23 1.66
C TRP A 68 3.84 -10.20 2.62
N GLU A 69 3.92 -9.31 3.61
CA GLU A 69 2.85 -9.02 4.54
C GLU A 69 2.33 -7.60 4.33
N ILE A 70 1.00 -7.44 4.34
CA ILE A 70 0.36 -6.13 4.43
C ILE A 70 0.49 -5.63 5.86
N VAL A 71 1.25 -4.57 6.05
CA VAL A 71 1.51 -3.95 7.35
C VAL A 71 0.48 -2.87 7.65
N MET A 72 0.09 -2.11 6.61
CA MET A 72 -0.80 -0.96 6.72
C MET A 72 -1.46 -0.70 5.36
N ALA A 73 -2.69 -0.19 5.39
CA ALA A 73 -3.28 0.49 4.26
C ALA A 73 -4.00 1.74 4.77
N ALA A 74 -3.93 2.83 4.02
CA ALA A 74 -4.57 4.09 4.37
C ALA A 74 -4.86 4.91 3.11
N GLN A 75 -5.77 5.87 3.24
CA GLN A 75 -5.96 6.89 2.20
C GLN A 75 -4.68 7.71 2.01
N MET A 76 -4.35 8.03 0.77
CA MET A 76 -3.23 8.91 0.47
C MET A 76 -3.44 10.30 1.07
N ARG A 77 -2.39 10.85 1.68
CA ARG A 77 -2.36 12.27 2.09
C ARG A 77 -2.31 13.17 0.85
N PRO A 78 -2.71 14.46 0.94
CA PRO A 78 -2.74 15.36 -0.21
C PRO A 78 -1.46 15.39 -1.04
N GLN A 79 -0.29 15.43 -0.38
CA GLN A 79 1.00 15.44 -1.05
C GLN A 79 1.28 14.12 -1.80
N GLN A 80 0.88 12.98 -1.21
CA GLN A 80 1.03 11.67 -1.85
C GLN A 80 0.09 11.55 -3.05
N LEU A 81 -1.13 12.08 -2.93
CA LEU A 81 -2.09 12.08 -4.03
C LEU A 81 -1.63 12.95 -5.20
N GLU A 82 -1.05 14.12 -4.92
CA GLU A 82 -0.46 14.98 -5.94
C GLU A 82 0.65 14.26 -6.70
N GLU A 83 1.61 13.68 -5.98
CA GLU A 83 2.71 12.92 -6.58
C GLU A 83 2.21 11.70 -7.37
N TYR A 84 1.24 10.96 -6.82
CA TYR A 84 0.61 9.83 -7.50
C TYR A 84 -0.07 10.26 -8.79
N THR A 85 -0.83 11.37 -8.76
CA THR A 85 -1.58 11.86 -9.91
C THR A 85 -0.63 12.33 -11.02
N ALA A 86 0.47 13.00 -10.66
CA ALA A 86 1.50 13.39 -11.62
C ALA A 86 2.15 12.17 -12.29
N TRP A 87 2.43 11.11 -11.54
CA TRP A 87 2.91 9.85 -12.10
C TRP A 87 1.85 9.16 -12.98
N GLU A 88 0.59 9.13 -12.54
CA GLU A 88 -0.52 8.47 -13.24
C GLU A 88 -0.79 9.10 -14.62
N ALA A 89 -0.56 10.41 -14.76
CA ALA A 89 -0.69 11.13 -16.03
C ALA A 89 0.43 10.82 -17.05
N ASN A 90 1.57 10.28 -16.60
CA ASN A 90 2.75 10.01 -17.43
C ASN A 90 2.95 8.51 -17.73
N ARG A 91 1.94 7.68 -17.50
CA ARG A 91 2.01 6.22 -17.59
C ARG A 91 1.13 5.63 -18.69
#